data_AF-A0A6H0FZX1-F1
#
_entry.id   AF-A0A6H0FZX1-F1
#
_cell.length_a   1.000
_cell.length_b   1.000
_cell.length_c   1.000
_cell.angle_alpha   90.00
_cell.angle_beta   90.00
_cell.angle_gamma   90.00
#
_symmetry.space_group_name_H-M   'P 1'
#
loop_
_entity.id
_entity.type
_entity.pdbx_description
1 polymer ?
#
loop_
_entity_poly.entity_id
_entity_poly.type
_entity_poly.pdbx_seq_one_letter_code
_entity_poly.pdbx_strand_id
1 'polypeptide(L)'
;MSLLEIIKNSDNSKLLDLSCDQDEITLTIAHDYFDKIIRITFPFQNFFSSFSSKSDGICFLSIENIKDTLNVKNGVYIPSTDFGDFMYDVREGNSSGYGLRESKFKIFFKVIGSFKVVIPVENFEKIKIEFLNN
;
A
#
# COMPACT_ATOMS: atom_id res chain seq x y z
N MET A 1 -19.66 3.53 0.74
CA MET A 1 -18.46 3.87 1.52
C MET A 1 -17.27 3.78 0.59
N SER A 2 -16.55 4.86 0.41
CA SER A 2 -15.42 4.94 -0.53
C SER A 2 -14.11 4.51 0.13
N LEU A 3 -13.12 4.12 -0.68
CA LEU A 3 -11.76 3.84 -0.20
C LEU A 3 -11.18 5.01 0.60
N LEU A 4 -11.43 6.24 0.15
CA LEU A 4 -10.95 7.46 0.80
C LEU A 4 -11.57 7.67 2.19
N GLU A 5 -12.85 7.34 2.36
CA GLU A 5 -13.50 7.38 3.68
C GLU A 5 -12.93 6.33 4.63
N ILE A 6 -12.59 5.14 4.13
CA ILE A 6 -11.94 4.07 4.91
C ILE A 6 -10.55 4.55 5.35
N ILE A 7 -9.72 5.02 4.42
CA ILE A 7 -8.38 5.52 4.72
C ILE A 7 -8.43 6.62 5.78
N LYS A 8 -9.31 7.62 5.61
CA LYS A 8 -9.40 8.79 6.49
C LYS A 8 -9.74 8.44 7.95
N ASN A 9 -10.43 7.32 8.20
CA ASN A 9 -10.89 6.94 9.54
C ASN A 9 -10.17 5.69 10.06
N SER A 10 -9.01 5.35 9.48
CA SER A 10 -8.32 4.08 9.75
C SER A 10 -7.37 4.11 10.94
N ASP A 11 -7.24 5.23 11.66
CA ASP A 11 -6.22 5.48 12.70
C ASP A 11 -6.07 4.39 13.76
N ASN A 12 -7.16 3.68 14.09
CA ASN A 12 -7.17 2.60 15.09
C ASN A 12 -7.57 1.24 14.49
N SER A 13 -7.46 1.05 13.18
CA SER A 13 -7.86 -0.24 12.58
C SER A 13 -6.95 -1.37 13.05
N LYS A 14 -7.50 -2.55 13.26
CA LYS A 14 -6.72 -3.75 13.57
C LYS A 14 -6.45 -4.54 12.30
N LEU A 15 -5.18 -4.79 11.99
CA LEU A 15 -4.80 -5.74 10.95
C LEU A 15 -5.21 -7.15 11.37
N LEU A 16 -6.03 -7.81 10.56
CA LEU A 16 -6.38 -9.21 10.73
C LEU A 16 -5.52 -10.10 9.85
N ASP A 17 -5.41 -9.76 8.57
CA ASP A 17 -4.59 -10.49 7.60
C ASP A 17 -4.03 -9.54 6.54
N LEU A 18 -2.78 -9.79 6.15
CA LEU A 18 -2.19 -9.18 4.97
C LEU A 18 -1.41 -10.26 4.22
N SER A 19 -1.99 -10.66 3.09
CA SER A 19 -1.50 -11.74 2.25
C SER A 19 -1.27 -11.27 0.82
N CYS A 20 -0.37 -11.96 0.13
CA CYS A 20 -0.05 -11.73 -1.27
C CYS A 20 -0.05 -13.09 -1.96
N ASP A 21 -0.82 -13.21 -3.03
CA ASP A 21 -0.76 -14.34 -3.96
C ASP A 21 -0.09 -13.90 -5.27
N GLN A 22 -0.24 -14.70 -6.34
CA GLN A 22 0.44 -14.42 -7.61
C GLN A 22 -0.05 -13.13 -8.29
N ASP A 23 -1.32 -12.76 -8.08
CA ASP A 23 -2.01 -11.73 -8.87
C ASP A 23 -2.72 -10.69 -8.01
N GLU A 24 -2.84 -10.90 -6.70
CA GLU A 24 -3.54 -10.00 -5.77
C GLU A 24 -2.82 -9.86 -4.42
N ILE A 25 -2.86 -8.65 -3.86
CA ILE A 25 -2.61 -8.40 -2.43
C ILE A 25 -3.97 -8.26 -1.76
N THR A 26 -4.17 -9.01 -0.67
CA THR A 26 -5.38 -8.93 0.15
C THR A 26 -5.06 -8.39 1.53
N LEU A 27 -5.70 -7.28 1.88
CA LEU A 27 -5.65 -6.65 3.20
C LEU A 27 -7.00 -6.83 3.88
N THR A 28 -7.03 -7.48 5.03
CA THR A 28 -8.22 -7.60 5.87
C THR A 28 -7.99 -6.88 7.19
N ILE A 29 -8.83 -5.89 7.49
CA ILE A 29 -8.78 -5.09 8.71
C ILE A 29 -10.12 -5.13 9.45
N ALA A 30 -10.08 -5.13 10.77
CA ALA A 30 -11.22 -4.69 11.58
C ALA A 30 -11.12 -3.17 11.73
N HIS A 31 -12.16 -2.46 11.30
CA HIS A 31 -12.16 -1.02 11.19
C HIS A 31 -13.05 -0.40 12.28
N ASP A 32 -12.42 0.02 13.37
CA ASP A 32 -13.08 0.49 14.59
C ASP A 32 -14.16 1.56 14.35
N TYR A 33 -13.88 2.58 13.52
CA TYR A 33 -14.84 3.65 13.27
C TYR A 33 -16.15 3.19 12.61
N PHE A 34 -16.08 2.18 11.74
CA PHE A 34 -17.25 1.67 11.02
C PHE A 34 -17.86 0.44 11.69
N ASP A 35 -17.20 -0.09 12.73
CA ASP A 35 -17.54 -1.35 13.38
C ASP A 35 -17.74 -2.50 12.37
N LYS A 36 -16.78 -2.65 11.44
CA LYS A 36 -16.84 -3.63 10.34
C LYS A 36 -15.49 -4.26 10.07
N ILE A 37 -15.53 -5.51 9.62
CA ILE A 37 -14.38 -6.14 8.95
C ILE A 37 -14.42 -5.75 7.47
N ILE A 38 -13.34 -5.17 6.99
CA ILE A 38 -13.18 -4.69 5.63
C ILE A 38 -12.04 -5.48 4.99
N ARG A 39 -12.31 -6.06 3.81
CA ARG A 39 -11.29 -6.62 2.94
C ARG A 39 -11.07 -5.69 1.76
N ILE A 40 -9.80 -5.36 1.52
CA ILE A 40 -9.35 -4.53 0.40
C ILE A 40 -8.39 -5.39 -0.43
N THR A 41 -8.74 -5.58 -1.70
CA THR A 41 -7.94 -6.39 -2.63
C THR A 41 -7.36 -5.51 -3.72
N PHE A 42 -6.05 -5.59 -3.91
CA PHE A 42 -5.29 -4.85 -4.91
C PHE A 42 -4.80 -5.79 -5.99
N PRO A 43 -4.94 -5.44 -7.28
CA PRO A 43 -4.23 -6.18 -8.32
C PRO A 43 -2.73 -6.03 -8.11
N PHE A 44 -2.04 -7.16 -8.13
CA PHE A 44 -0.60 -7.27 -7.91
C PHE A 44 0.10 -7.66 -9.19
N GLN A 45 1.25 -7.04 -9.44
CA GLN A 45 2.20 -7.52 -10.45
C GLN A 45 3.42 -8.01 -9.69
N ASN A 46 3.85 -9.25 -9.99
CA ASN A 46 4.84 -10.08 -9.29
C ASN A 46 6.24 -9.47 -8.99
N PHE A 47 6.44 -8.16 -9.17
CA PHE A 47 7.69 -7.45 -8.91
C PHE A 47 8.07 -7.37 -7.42
N PHE A 48 7.18 -7.75 -6.49
CA PHE A 48 7.38 -7.56 -5.04
C PHE A 48 7.56 -8.88 -4.28
N SER A 49 8.30 -9.83 -4.83
CA SER A 49 8.54 -11.18 -4.26
C SER A 49 9.17 -11.22 -2.86
N SER A 50 9.39 -10.07 -2.21
CA SER A 50 9.81 -9.92 -0.81
C SER A 50 8.65 -9.70 0.17
N PHE A 51 7.39 -9.83 -0.27
CA PHE A 51 6.24 -9.68 0.60
C PHE A 51 6.12 -10.86 1.57
N SER A 52 6.56 -10.67 2.81
CA SER A 52 6.25 -11.61 3.89
C SER A 52 4.84 -11.29 4.42
N SER A 53 3.97 -12.30 4.54
CA SER A 53 2.69 -12.14 5.23
C SER A 53 2.87 -11.53 6.61
N LYS A 54 1.95 -10.64 7.01
CA LYS A 54 1.94 -9.99 8.32
C LYS A 54 0.63 -10.33 9.03
N SER A 55 0.69 -10.58 10.32
CA SER A 55 -0.48 -10.91 11.15
C SER A 55 -0.48 -10.09 12.44
N ASP A 56 -1.67 -9.67 12.84
CA ASP A 56 -2.08 -9.04 14.10
C ASP A 56 -1.31 -7.77 14.55
N GLY A 57 -2.00 -6.63 14.55
CA GLY A 57 -1.52 -5.38 15.14
C GLY A 57 -2.39 -4.17 14.78
N ILE A 58 -2.28 -3.07 15.54
CA ILE A 58 -2.91 -1.80 15.16
C ILE A 58 -2.20 -1.27 13.91
N CYS A 59 -2.99 -0.84 12.93
CA CYS A 59 -2.52 -0.24 11.70
C CYS A 59 -3.42 0.92 11.27
N PHE A 60 -2.85 1.84 10.50
CA PHE A 60 -3.60 2.84 9.76
C PHE A 60 -3.20 2.77 8.29
N LEU A 61 -4.06 3.31 7.44
CA LEU A 61 -3.92 3.33 6.00
C LEU A 61 -3.52 4.74 5.55
N SER A 62 -2.70 4.84 4.52
CA SER A 62 -2.44 6.12 3.87
C SER A 62 -2.34 5.98 2.35
N ILE A 63 -2.51 7.10 1.67
CA ILE A 63 -2.26 7.21 0.23
C ILE A 63 -1.38 8.42 -0.05
N GLU A 64 -0.43 8.26 -0.96
CA GLU A 64 0.52 9.31 -1.35
C GLU A 64 0.79 9.22 -2.85
N ASN A 65 1.04 10.35 -3.53
CA ASN A 65 1.48 10.28 -4.92
C ASN A 65 2.94 9.84 -4.97
N ILE A 66 3.26 8.88 -5.83
CA ILE A 66 4.62 8.34 -5.97
C ILE A 66 5.59 9.43 -6.42
N LYS A 67 5.15 10.33 -7.30
CA LYS A 67 5.98 11.45 -7.81
C LYS A 67 6.35 12.47 -6.73
N ASP A 68 5.62 12.51 -5.61
CA ASP A 68 5.90 13.42 -4.51
C ASP A 68 6.99 12.82 -3.58
N THR A 69 7.30 11.52 -3.75
CA THR A 69 8.30 10.77 -2.97
C THR A 69 9.51 10.36 -3.79
N LEU A 70 9.33 10.00 -5.07
CA LEU A 70 10.39 9.45 -5.92
C LEU A 70 10.68 10.32 -7.13
N ASN A 71 11.96 10.35 -7.51
CA ASN A 71 12.41 10.99 -8.74
C ASN A 71 12.00 10.19 -9.98
N VAL A 72 11.80 10.90 -11.09
CA VAL A 72 11.43 10.31 -12.39
C VAL A 72 12.52 10.59 -13.41
N LYS A 73 12.96 9.55 -14.13
CA LYS A 73 13.87 9.66 -15.28
C LYS A 73 13.34 8.80 -16.42
N ASN A 74 13.16 9.41 -17.59
CA ASN A 74 12.62 8.74 -18.78
C ASN A 74 11.26 8.04 -18.54
N GLY A 75 10.39 8.65 -17.73
CA GLY A 75 9.06 8.11 -17.40
C GLY A 75 9.06 6.92 -16.43
N VAL A 76 10.19 6.67 -15.76
CA VAL A 76 10.36 5.58 -14.79
C VAL A 76 10.83 6.16 -13.45
N TYR A 77 10.29 5.63 -12.34
CA TYR A 77 10.75 6.00 -11.01
C TYR A 77 12.14 5.43 -10.73
N ILE A 78 13.02 6.27 -10.19
CA ILE A 78 14.43 5.92 -9.93
C ILE A 78 14.80 6.21 -8.48
N PRO A 79 15.80 5.48 -7.94
CA PRO A 79 16.39 5.80 -6.64
C PRO A 79 17.03 7.19 -6.64
N SER A 80 17.07 7.82 -5.46
CA SER A 80 17.90 9.00 -5.25
C SER A 80 19.37 8.69 -5.51
N THR A 81 20.10 9.68 -6.03
CA THR A 81 21.56 9.60 -6.17
C THR A 81 22.28 9.94 -4.87
N ASP A 82 21.59 10.61 -3.93
CA ASP A 82 22.08 10.78 -2.57
C ASP A 82 21.85 9.49 -1.76
N PHE A 83 22.89 9.02 -1.08
CA PHE A 83 22.82 7.78 -0.32
C PHE A 83 21.88 7.88 0.89
N GLY A 84 21.82 9.03 1.56
CA GLY A 84 20.93 9.27 2.69
C GLY A 84 19.47 9.19 2.28
N ASP A 85 19.11 9.88 1.20
CA ASP A 85 17.76 9.83 0.63
C ASP A 85 17.40 8.43 0.11
N PHE A 86 18.35 7.74 -0.55
CA PHE A 86 18.14 6.36 -0.96
C PHE A 86 17.84 5.43 0.23
N MET A 87 18.62 5.54 1.31
CA MET A 87 18.39 4.73 2.51
C MET A 87 17.07 5.09 3.20
N TYR A 88 16.65 6.35 3.12
CA TYR A 88 15.34 6.79 3.57
C TYR A 88 14.22 6.12 2.76
N ASP A 89 14.29 6.15 1.42
CA ASP A 89 13.32 5.48 0.55
C ASP A 89 13.20 3.98 0.81
N VAL A 90 14.33 3.30 1.03
CA VAL A 90 14.36 1.87 1.36
C VAL A 90 13.66 1.61 2.70
N ARG A 91 13.97 2.41 3.73
CA ARG A 91 13.35 2.29 5.07
C ARG A 91 11.85 2.57 5.04
N GLU A 92 11.43 3.54 4.24
CA GLU A 92 10.03 3.92 4.08
C GLU A 92 9.25 2.95 3.16
N GLY A 93 9.93 1.99 2.52
CA GLY A 93 9.31 1.05 1.58
C GLY A 93 8.99 1.66 0.21
N ASN A 94 9.38 2.92 -0.04
CA ASN A 94 9.20 3.61 -1.31
C ASN A 94 10.00 2.96 -2.44
N SER A 95 11.06 2.21 -2.10
CA SER A 95 11.83 1.42 -3.08
C SER A 95 10.98 0.44 -3.90
N SER A 96 9.78 0.09 -3.42
CA SER A 96 8.76 -0.66 -4.17
C SER A 96 8.33 0.04 -5.47
N GLY A 97 8.49 1.36 -5.57
CA GLY A 97 8.19 2.12 -6.79
C GLY A 97 9.29 2.09 -7.86
N TYR A 98 10.52 1.72 -7.53
CA TYR A 98 11.64 1.79 -8.47
C TYR A 98 11.43 0.90 -9.69
N GLY A 99 11.75 1.44 -10.87
CA GLY A 99 11.56 0.73 -12.15
C GLY A 99 10.11 0.73 -12.68
N LEU A 100 9.13 1.18 -11.88
CA LEU A 100 7.75 1.30 -12.35
C LEU A 100 7.58 2.52 -13.26
N ARG A 101 6.68 2.40 -14.23
CA ARG A 101 6.33 3.50 -15.16
C ARG A 101 5.42 4.50 -14.47
N GLU A 102 5.83 5.76 -14.46
CA GLU A 102 5.07 6.89 -13.88
C GLU A 102 3.73 7.11 -14.60
N SER A 103 3.66 6.81 -15.90
CA SER A 103 2.42 6.84 -16.66
C SER A 103 1.37 5.82 -16.19
N LYS A 104 1.80 4.77 -15.46
CA LYS A 104 0.98 3.61 -15.10
C LYS A 104 0.68 3.56 -13.60
N PHE A 105 1.69 3.75 -12.74
CA PHE A 105 1.55 3.72 -11.29
C PHE A 105 1.69 5.13 -10.75
N LYS A 106 0.65 5.65 -10.08
CA LYS A 106 0.63 7.06 -9.64
C LYS A 106 0.62 7.21 -8.13
N ILE A 107 0.13 6.19 -7.43
CA ILE A 107 -0.20 6.28 -6.01
C ILE A 107 0.47 5.13 -5.27
N PHE A 108 1.06 5.44 -4.12
CA PHE A 108 1.35 4.46 -3.10
C PHE A 108 0.15 4.35 -2.18
N PHE A 109 -0.34 3.12 -1.99
CA PHE A 109 -1.18 2.77 -0.87
C PHE A 109 -0.30 2.18 0.22
N LYS A 110 -0.42 2.68 1.46
CA LYS A 110 0.42 2.25 2.56
C LYS A 110 -0.42 1.67 3.69
N VAL A 111 0.07 0.59 4.28
CA VAL A 111 -0.40 0.04 5.56
C VAL A 111 0.72 0.24 6.56
N ILE A 112 0.44 0.99 7.61
CA ILE A 112 1.45 1.43 8.58
C ILE A 112 1.02 1.00 9.98
N GLY A 113 1.90 0.29 10.68
CA GLY A 113 1.73 -0.16 12.06
C GLY A 113 3.11 -0.47 12.66
N SER A 114 3.23 -1.58 13.39
CA SER A 114 4.55 -2.14 13.76
C SER A 114 5.39 -2.59 12.55
N PHE A 115 4.78 -2.62 11.37
CA PHE A 115 5.38 -2.88 10.08
C PHE A 115 4.95 -1.78 9.09
N LYS A 116 5.60 -1.73 7.93
CA LYS A 116 5.20 -0.85 6.84
C LYS A 116 5.14 -1.64 5.56
N VAL A 117 4.02 -1.52 4.87
CA VAL A 117 3.79 -2.12 3.55
C VAL A 117 3.40 -1.00 2.62
N VAL A 118 4.11 -0.89 1.50
CA VAL A 118 3.86 0.10 0.45
C VAL A 118 3.50 -0.65 -0.83
N ILE A 119 2.32 -0.34 -1.37
CA ILE A 119 1.73 -0.99 -2.54
C ILE A 119 1.57 0.07 -3.63
N PRO A 120 2.33 0.00 -4.73
CA PRO A 120 2.11 0.85 -5.88
C PRO A 120 0.79 0.47 -6.57
N VAL A 121 -0.08 1.45 -6.77
CA VAL A 121 -1.41 1.27 -7.34
C VAL A 121 -1.49 1.97 -8.70
N GLU A 122 -1.99 1.24 -9.71
CA GLU A 122 -2.23 1.78 -11.05
C GLU A 122 -3.43 2.74 -11.07
N ASN A 123 -4.57 2.26 -10.56
CA ASN A 123 -5.80 3.02 -10.43
C ASN A 123 -6.62 2.50 -9.23
N PHE A 124 -7.47 3.36 -8.68
CA PHE A 124 -8.38 2.97 -7.60
C PHE A 124 -9.57 2.14 -8.09
N GLU A 125 -9.90 2.20 -9.39
CA GLU A 125 -11.02 1.46 -9.98
C GLU A 125 -10.83 -0.06 -9.93
N LYS A 126 -9.59 -0.54 -9.93
CA LYS A 126 -9.27 -1.97 -9.81
C LYS A 126 -9.21 -2.46 -8.36
N ILE A 127 -9.31 -1.57 -7.37
CA ILE A 127 -9.32 -1.96 -5.96
C ILE A 127 -10.72 -2.46 -5.61
N LYS A 128 -10.80 -3.70 -5.13
CA LYS A 128 -12.06 -4.27 -4.64
C LYS A 128 -12.15 -4.03 -3.14
N ILE A 129 -13.35 -3.65 -2.68
CA ILE A 129 -13.64 -3.43 -1.26
C ILE A 129 -14.85 -4.30 -0.91
N GLU A 130 -14.66 -5.20 0.05
CA GLU A 130 -15.70 -6.09 0.55
C GLU A 130 -15.92 -5.84 2.04
N PHE A 131 -17.19 -5.78 2.45
CA PHE A 131 -17.57 -5.73 3.86
C PHE A 131 -17.93 -7.15 4.29
N LEU A 132 -17.11 -7.71 5.18
CA LEU A 132 -17.35 -9.05 5.69
C LEU A 132 -18.33 -8.96 6.86
N ASN A 133 -19.33 -9.84 6.87
CA ASN A 133 -20.21 -10.01 8.02
C ASN A 133 -19.42 -10.75 9.10
N ASN A 134 -19.56 -10.30 10.34
CA ASN A 134 -19.10 -11.05 11.51
C ASN A 134 -19.82 -12.40 11.62
#